data_AF-A0A317TX66-F1
#
_entry.id   AF-A0A317TX66-F1
#
_cell.length_a   1.000
_cell.length_b   1.000
_cell.length_c   1.000
_cell.angle_alpha   90.00
_cell.angle_beta   90.00
_cell.angle_gamma   90.00
#
_symmetry.space_group_name_H-M   'P 1'
#
loop_
_entity.id
_entity.type
_entity.pdbx_description
1 polymer ?
#
loop_
_entity_poly.entity_id
_entity_poly.type
_entity_poly.pdbx_seq_one_letter_code
_entity_poly.pdbx_strand_id
1 'polypeptide(L)'
;MIQVNVWLSTTQILGKRIKNRFFGPLLASEDKGENIGHANFVMELNERSPGYQKLEDKSSPLFARKSLCYIPEVVVGNSGLYYKRKPLRSVQVTHSFWPEESPSSGELARDFFNLLHLAPKSKGTKPEISDHDSDMRREESHTHSLTIEHPAYRIKQKKIDAAKKKNLKATVDVWNLDGDIDNRKNIVEKINQLTIKQQTLLASHNQLLEQSQADLYALSKAKDEITAELSRNTKESIFPSKILSYLKNVAKPDSKTIAEISRIINALEDLQKENETLHRSLIALETEIEQTQLICQGQLRENQQALDQTANEIVVLEKQLQELNERINGMDENTVEQLKANVRNRADFLLRKERLMESSNRTEGKHPDHSIHLPTSDSGLRYHINELAVIDAMQKESNENYCFIQNNCAKSVKRCLLAGIQHLKNELKKNGVPDSFFRPQAIETTNGVYKWARSLERELTKLNTRPEVQIEVEKTSLSMSCK
;
A
#
# COMPACT_ATOMS: atom_id res chain seq x y z
N MET A 1 -11.44 27.58 -1.51
CA MET A 1 -11.62 28.91 -2.14
C MET A 1 -11.35 28.83 -3.64
N ILE A 2 -12.07 29.60 -4.46
CA ILE A 2 -11.76 29.76 -5.90
C ILE A 2 -11.20 31.18 -6.14
N GLN A 3 -9.99 31.27 -6.69
CA GLN A 3 -9.36 32.52 -7.09
C GLN A 3 -9.41 32.64 -8.61
N VAL A 4 -10.18 33.61 -9.12
CA VAL A 4 -10.25 33.94 -10.55
C VAL A 4 -9.15 34.94 -10.87
N ASN A 5 -8.26 34.60 -11.79
CA ASN A 5 -7.14 35.44 -12.18
C ASN A 5 -7.35 35.96 -13.60
N VAL A 6 -7.09 37.25 -13.80
CA VAL A 6 -7.31 37.91 -15.09
C VAL A 6 -6.09 38.75 -15.44
N TRP A 7 -5.50 38.46 -16.60
CA TRP A 7 -4.55 39.30 -17.31
C TRP A 7 -5.29 40.03 -18.43
N LEU A 8 -5.16 41.35 -18.47
CA LEU A 8 -5.81 42.19 -19.45
C LEU A 8 -4.90 42.36 -20.68
N SER A 9 -5.47 42.34 -21.88
CA SER A 9 -4.75 42.50 -23.16
C SER A 9 -3.86 43.74 -23.19
N THR A 10 -2.58 43.60 -23.52
CA THR A 10 -1.63 44.71 -23.72
C THR A 10 -1.56 45.16 -25.17
N THR A 11 -2.26 44.51 -26.10
CA THR A 11 -2.29 44.83 -27.54
C THR A 11 -2.59 46.31 -27.82
N GLN A 12 -1.77 46.94 -28.65
CA GLN A 12 -1.89 48.36 -29.02
C GLN A 12 -2.09 48.54 -30.53
N ILE A 13 -2.93 49.51 -30.90
CA ILE A 13 -3.00 50.04 -32.28
C ILE A 13 -2.71 51.53 -32.20
N LEU A 14 -1.76 52.01 -32.99
CA LEU A 14 -1.42 53.45 -33.10
C LEU A 14 -1.15 54.10 -31.73
N GLY A 15 -0.45 53.40 -30.83
CA GLY A 15 -0.11 53.88 -29.49
C GLY A 15 -1.27 53.92 -28.48
N LYS A 16 -2.44 53.39 -28.83
CA LYS A 16 -3.59 53.23 -27.91
C LYS A 16 -3.90 51.76 -27.69
N ARG A 17 -4.05 51.38 -26.42
CA ARG A 17 -4.49 50.04 -26.02
C ARG A 17 -5.85 49.72 -26.62
N ILE A 18 -5.98 48.56 -27.28
CA ILE A 18 -7.25 48.11 -27.83
C ILE A 18 -8.20 47.81 -26.67
N LYS A 19 -9.23 48.63 -26.51
CA LYS A 19 -10.38 48.33 -25.62
C LYS A 19 -11.44 47.47 -26.30
N ASN A 20 -11.38 47.36 -27.64
CA ASN A 20 -12.41 46.72 -28.46
C ASN A 20 -12.20 45.22 -28.62
N ARG A 21 -13.26 44.48 -28.29
CA ARG A 21 -13.33 43.03 -28.06
C ARG A 21 -12.96 42.12 -29.25
N PHE A 22 -12.80 42.68 -30.46
CA PHE A 22 -12.85 41.92 -31.72
C PHE A 22 -11.52 41.81 -32.47
N PHE A 23 -10.65 42.83 -32.38
CA PHE A 23 -9.45 42.91 -33.22
C PHE A 23 -8.13 42.68 -32.49
N GLY A 24 -8.13 42.71 -31.15
CA GLY A 24 -6.94 42.36 -30.35
C GLY A 24 -6.21 41.07 -30.77
N PRO A 25 -6.91 40.00 -31.16
CA PRO A 25 -6.29 38.73 -31.54
C PRO A 25 -5.58 38.74 -32.88
N LEU A 26 -6.17 39.45 -33.86
CA LEU A 26 -5.64 39.58 -35.22
C LEU A 26 -4.50 40.61 -35.29
N LEU A 27 -4.33 41.41 -34.23
CA LEU A 27 -3.42 42.57 -34.21
C LEU A 27 -2.36 42.49 -33.12
N ALA A 28 -2.40 41.47 -32.25
CA ALA A 28 -1.34 41.21 -31.28
C ALA A 28 -0.08 40.75 -32.02
N SER A 29 1.01 41.49 -31.80
CA SER A 29 2.32 41.17 -32.36
C SER A 29 3.18 40.50 -31.29
N GLU A 30 3.50 39.22 -31.49
CA GLU A 30 4.43 38.46 -30.63
C GLU A 30 5.81 39.13 -30.58
N ASP A 31 6.29 39.66 -31.71
CA ASP A 31 7.58 40.39 -31.83
C ASP A 31 7.66 41.65 -30.96
N LYS A 32 6.52 42.19 -30.50
CA LYS A 32 6.43 43.37 -29.63
C LYS A 32 6.09 43.03 -28.18
N GLY A 33 6.01 41.74 -27.83
CA GLY A 33 5.63 41.29 -26.49
C GLY A 33 4.19 41.65 -26.10
N GLU A 34 3.30 41.82 -27.08
CA GLU A 34 1.89 42.14 -26.83
C GLU A 34 1.07 40.88 -26.54
N ASN A 35 0.28 40.92 -25.47
CA ASN A 35 -0.63 39.84 -25.08
C ASN A 35 -2.09 40.21 -25.39
N ILE A 36 -2.88 39.19 -25.69
CA ILE A 36 -4.34 39.26 -25.93
C ILE A 36 -5.15 39.20 -24.63
N GLY A 37 -4.46 39.03 -23.50
CA GLY A 37 -5.04 38.80 -22.18
C GLY A 37 -5.45 37.35 -21.96
N HIS A 38 -5.44 36.94 -20.69
CA HIS A 38 -5.78 35.59 -20.24
C HIS A 38 -6.70 35.62 -19.03
N ALA A 39 -7.49 34.57 -18.85
CA ALA A 39 -8.23 34.34 -17.63
C ALA A 39 -8.15 32.86 -17.24
N ASN A 40 -7.78 32.60 -16.00
CA ASN A 40 -7.83 31.27 -15.41
C ASN A 40 -8.54 31.35 -14.04
N PHE A 41 -8.80 30.21 -13.43
CA PHE A 41 -9.06 30.18 -12.00
C PHE A 41 -8.32 29.04 -11.32
N VAL A 42 -7.97 29.29 -10.07
CA VAL A 42 -7.34 28.32 -9.17
C VAL A 42 -8.35 27.98 -8.09
N MET A 43 -8.66 26.69 -7.96
CA MET A 43 -9.55 26.19 -6.91
C MET A 43 -8.72 25.40 -5.90
N GLU A 44 -8.59 25.93 -4.69
CA GLU A 44 -7.96 25.24 -3.56
C GLU A 44 -9.06 24.73 -2.62
N LEU A 45 -9.10 23.42 -2.38
CA LEU A 45 -10.03 22.77 -1.45
C LEU A 45 -9.23 22.09 -0.35
N ASN A 46 -9.66 22.23 0.90
CA ASN A 46 -9.11 21.47 2.02
C ASN A 46 -9.98 20.26 2.37
N GLU A 47 -9.45 19.39 3.23
CA GLU A 47 -10.08 18.13 3.66
C GLU A 47 -11.51 18.25 4.26
N ARG A 48 -12.00 19.47 4.52
CA ARG A 48 -13.39 19.72 4.97
C ARG A 48 -14.38 19.88 3.81
N SER A 49 -13.91 20.13 2.58
CA SER A 49 -14.77 20.27 1.41
C SER A 49 -15.12 18.90 0.81
N PRO A 50 -16.38 18.67 0.40
CA PRO A 50 -16.76 17.44 -0.32
C PRO A 50 -16.02 17.28 -1.66
N GLY A 51 -15.61 18.37 -2.31
CA GLY A 51 -14.81 18.30 -3.54
C GLY A 51 -13.37 17.84 -3.34
N TYR A 52 -12.85 17.87 -2.11
CA TYR A 52 -11.48 17.44 -1.80
C TYR A 52 -11.22 15.99 -2.19
N GLN A 53 -12.11 15.09 -1.80
CA GLN A 53 -11.93 13.65 -1.99
C GLN A 53 -11.92 13.27 -3.49
N LYS A 54 -12.77 13.94 -4.29
CA LYS A 54 -12.84 13.77 -5.74
C LYS A 54 -11.56 14.20 -6.46
N LEU A 55 -10.90 15.26 -6.00
CA LEU A 55 -9.62 15.72 -6.55
C LEU A 55 -8.41 14.97 -5.98
N GLU A 56 -8.55 14.37 -4.79
CA GLU A 56 -7.49 13.58 -4.18
C GLU A 56 -7.34 12.19 -4.83
N ASP A 57 -8.45 11.64 -5.31
CA ASP A 57 -8.51 10.38 -6.03
C ASP A 57 -7.74 10.44 -7.37
N LYS A 58 -7.00 9.38 -7.67
CA LYS A 58 -6.20 9.23 -8.90
C LYS A 58 -7.07 9.07 -10.16
N SER A 59 -8.37 8.83 -10.00
CA SER A 59 -9.33 8.68 -11.10
C SER A 59 -9.70 9.99 -11.80
N SER A 60 -9.44 11.15 -11.17
CA SER A 60 -9.73 12.45 -11.77
C SER A 60 -8.79 12.73 -12.96
N PRO A 61 -9.31 13.09 -14.15
CA PRO A 61 -8.48 13.51 -15.28
C PRO A 61 -7.84 14.89 -15.08
N LEU A 62 -8.27 15.63 -14.06
CA LEU A 62 -7.72 16.95 -13.72
C LEU A 62 -6.44 16.79 -12.91
N PHE A 63 -5.40 17.54 -13.30
CA PHE A 63 -4.14 17.60 -12.55
C PHE A 63 -4.33 18.39 -11.24
N ALA A 64 -4.26 17.69 -10.10
CA ALA A 64 -4.40 18.30 -8.78
C ALA A 64 -3.04 18.37 -8.04
N ARG A 65 -2.61 19.59 -7.68
CA ARG A 65 -1.44 19.85 -6.84
C ARG A 65 -1.81 19.65 -5.36
N LYS A 66 -1.27 18.62 -4.74
CA LYS A 66 -1.46 18.35 -3.30
C LYS A 66 -0.54 19.24 -2.46
N SER A 67 -1.09 20.00 -1.51
CA SER A 67 -0.38 20.93 -0.63
C SER A 67 -0.99 20.94 0.78
N LEU A 68 -0.56 21.89 1.63
CA LEU A 68 -1.22 22.22 2.89
C LEU A 68 -1.81 23.63 2.82
N CYS A 69 -2.89 23.87 3.56
CA CYS A 69 -3.42 25.20 3.83
C CYS A 69 -3.45 25.46 5.34
N TYR A 70 -3.58 26.73 5.74
CA TYR A 70 -3.75 27.09 7.15
C TYR A 70 -5.15 27.63 7.40
N ILE A 71 -5.81 27.12 8.44
CA ILE A 71 -7.05 27.69 8.96
C ILE A 71 -6.81 28.25 10.37
N PRO A 72 -7.53 29.30 10.77
CA PRO A 72 -7.52 29.77 12.16
C PRO A 72 -8.26 28.75 13.05
N GLU A 73 -7.61 28.36 14.14
CA GLU A 73 -8.17 27.52 15.20
C GLU A 73 -8.15 28.33 16.50
N VAL A 74 -9.31 28.44 17.16
CA VAL A 74 -9.41 29.11 18.46
C VAL A 74 -8.83 28.19 19.52
N VAL A 75 -7.85 28.70 20.28
CA VAL A 75 -7.19 27.98 21.36
C VAL A 75 -7.35 28.79 22.65
N VAL A 76 -7.65 28.10 23.75
CA VAL A 76 -7.66 28.70 25.09
C VAL A 76 -6.25 28.63 25.65
N GLY A 77 -5.61 29.79 25.84
CA GLY A 77 -4.32 29.90 26.51
C GLY A 77 -4.45 30.49 27.90
N ASN A 78 -3.33 30.52 28.63
CA ASN A 78 -3.24 31.13 29.96
C ASN A 78 -3.61 32.63 29.97
N SER A 79 -3.53 33.30 28.81
CA SER A 79 -3.85 34.72 28.61
C SER A 79 -5.22 34.95 27.94
N GLY A 80 -6.07 33.93 27.82
CA GLY A 80 -7.37 33.98 27.15
C GLY A 80 -7.39 33.31 25.77
N LEU A 81 -8.42 33.64 24.98
CA LEU A 81 -8.65 33.07 23.65
C LEU A 81 -7.73 33.71 22.61
N TYR A 82 -7.01 32.90 21.84
CA TYR A 82 -6.21 33.36 20.70
C TYR A 82 -6.33 32.42 19.51
N TYR A 83 -6.00 32.93 18.31
CA TYR A 83 -6.03 32.13 17.09
C TYR A 83 -4.66 31.52 16.79
N LYS A 84 -4.64 30.20 16.59
CA LYS A 84 -3.48 29.44 16.12
C LYS A 84 -3.70 29.00 14.68
N ARG A 85 -2.62 28.89 13.89
CA ARG A 85 -2.68 28.31 12.55
C ARG A 85 -2.71 26.79 12.64
N LYS A 86 -3.80 26.17 12.18
CA LYS A 86 -3.92 24.73 12.02
C LYS A 86 -3.64 24.35 10.57
N PRO A 87 -2.64 23.48 10.29
CA PRO A 87 -2.42 22.97 8.94
C PRO A 87 -3.49 21.93 8.61
N LEU A 88 -4.12 22.06 7.44
CA LEU A 88 -5.00 21.04 6.87
C LEU A 88 -4.45 20.60 5.52
N ARG A 89 -4.73 19.36 5.11
CA ARG A 89 -4.42 18.91 3.75
C ARG A 89 -5.27 19.70 2.77
N SER A 90 -4.64 20.20 1.71
CA SER A 90 -5.32 20.85 0.60
C SER A 90 -4.93 20.25 -0.74
N VAL A 91 -5.84 20.36 -1.70
CA VAL A 91 -5.64 20.05 -3.11
C VAL A 91 -6.00 21.29 -3.91
N GLN A 92 -5.16 21.60 -4.88
CA GLN A 92 -5.33 22.75 -5.75
C GLN A 92 -5.45 22.26 -7.19
N VAL A 93 -6.47 22.72 -7.91
CA VAL A 93 -6.63 22.49 -9.34
C VAL A 93 -6.70 23.82 -10.05
N THR A 94 -6.06 23.94 -11.20
CA THR A 94 -6.13 25.14 -12.05
C THR A 94 -6.97 24.82 -13.27
N HIS A 95 -7.91 25.70 -13.59
CA HIS A 95 -8.57 25.72 -14.88
C HIS A 95 -7.93 26.80 -15.74
N SER A 96 -6.94 26.40 -16.54
CA SER A 96 -6.43 27.20 -17.64
C SER A 96 -6.91 26.59 -18.94
N PHE A 97 -7.46 27.42 -19.83
CA PHE A 97 -8.03 26.97 -21.09
C PHE A 97 -7.37 27.77 -22.22
N TRP A 98 -6.16 27.36 -22.56
CA TRP A 98 -5.31 28.02 -23.55
C TRP A 98 -5.10 27.10 -24.76
N PRO A 99 -4.88 27.58 -25.98
CA PRO A 99 -4.59 26.70 -27.11
C PRO A 99 -3.20 26.02 -26.97
N GLU A 100 -3.14 24.71 -27.20
CA GLU A 100 -1.89 23.93 -27.22
C GLU A 100 -0.97 24.37 -28.37
N GLU A 101 -1.56 24.62 -29.55
CA GLU A 101 -0.89 25.21 -30.70
C GLU A 101 -1.51 26.57 -31.01
N SER A 102 -0.67 27.59 -31.27
CA SER A 102 -1.15 28.91 -31.66
C SER A 102 -2.04 28.80 -32.90
N PRO A 103 -3.29 29.30 -32.86
CA PRO A 103 -4.20 29.22 -33.99
C PRO A 103 -3.63 29.97 -35.18
N SER A 104 -3.72 29.38 -36.37
CA SER A 104 -3.25 30.01 -37.60
C SER A 104 -4.08 31.26 -37.95
N SER A 105 -3.49 32.23 -38.67
CA SER A 105 -4.21 33.43 -39.12
C SER A 105 -5.48 33.11 -39.92
N GLY A 106 -5.48 32.00 -40.67
CA GLY A 106 -6.65 31.52 -41.40
C GLY A 106 -7.77 31.00 -40.50
N GLU A 107 -7.43 30.37 -39.37
CA GLU A 107 -8.41 29.93 -38.37
C GLU A 107 -9.01 31.11 -37.60
N LEU A 108 -8.18 32.09 -37.24
CA LEU A 108 -8.63 33.35 -36.63
C LEU A 108 -9.61 34.11 -37.54
N ALA A 109 -9.30 34.19 -38.84
CA ALA A 109 -10.19 34.81 -39.83
C ALA A 109 -11.50 34.01 -39.98
N ARG A 110 -11.45 32.68 -40.04
CA ARG A 110 -12.67 31.84 -40.10
C ARG A 110 -13.53 31.99 -38.85
N ASP A 111 -12.93 32.06 -37.66
CA ASP A 111 -13.66 32.31 -36.40
C ASP A 111 -14.40 33.66 -36.44
N PHE A 112 -13.74 34.69 -36.99
CA PHE A 112 -14.33 36.01 -37.16
C PHE A 112 -15.49 36.00 -38.17
N PHE A 113 -15.31 35.40 -39.34
CA PHE A 113 -16.37 35.33 -40.34
C PHE A 113 -17.54 34.43 -39.90
N ASN A 114 -17.28 33.35 -39.15
CA ASN A 114 -18.32 32.53 -38.56
C ASN A 114 -19.17 33.29 -37.53
N LEU A 115 -18.56 34.18 -36.74
CA LEU A 115 -19.31 35.09 -35.87
C LEU A 115 -20.28 35.98 -36.65
N LEU A 116 -19.90 36.40 -37.86
CA LEU A 116 -20.74 37.19 -38.76
C LEU A 116 -21.72 36.33 -39.59
N HIS A 117 -21.75 35.01 -39.37
CA HIS A 117 -22.50 34.03 -40.17
C HIS A 117 -22.07 33.97 -41.66
N LEU A 118 -20.82 34.36 -41.95
CA LEU A 118 -20.24 34.43 -43.30
C LEU A 118 -19.31 33.26 -43.65
N ALA A 119 -18.97 32.41 -42.69
CA ALA A 119 -18.11 31.23 -42.89
C ALA A 119 -18.53 30.08 -41.96
N PRO A 120 -18.22 28.82 -42.31
CA PRO A 120 -18.44 27.69 -41.41
C PRO A 120 -17.55 27.78 -40.16
N LYS A 121 -18.00 27.17 -39.07
CA LYS A 121 -17.28 27.10 -37.79
C LYS A 121 -15.88 26.52 -37.98
N SER A 122 -14.86 27.14 -37.37
CA SER A 122 -13.52 26.57 -37.34
C SER A 122 -13.53 25.24 -36.55
N LYS A 123 -12.57 24.36 -36.85
CA LYS A 123 -12.40 23.12 -36.08
C LYS A 123 -11.93 23.41 -34.65
N GLY A 124 -11.32 24.57 -34.42
CA GLY A 124 -10.65 24.92 -33.17
C GLY A 124 -9.37 24.10 -32.95
N THR A 125 -8.60 24.51 -31.95
CA THR A 125 -7.40 23.79 -31.50
C THR A 125 -7.66 23.09 -30.18
N LYS A 126 -6.90 22.05 -29.87
CA LYS A 126 -7.03 21.39 -28.58
C LYS A 126 -6.55 22.34 -27.47
N PRO A 127 -7.25 22.42 -26.32
CA PRO A 127 -6.79 23.22 -25.21
C PRO A 127 -5.65 22.52 -24.46
N GLU A 128 -4.62 23.29 -24.11
CA GLU A 128 -3.64 22.97 -23.08
C GLU A 128 -4.21 23.38 -21.72
N ILE A 129 -4.27 22.42 -20.79
CA ILE A 129 -4.61 22.67 -19.39
C ILE A 129 -3.30 22.86 -18.63
N SER A 130 -2.86 24.12 -18.54
CA SER A 130 -1.67 24.53 -17.80
C SER A 130 -1.97 24.83 -16.33
N ASP A 131 -0.92 24.81 -15.50
CA ASP A 131 -1.00 25.30 -14.12
C ASP A 131 -0.84 26.84 -14.06
N HIS A 132 -1.24 27.43 -12.94
CA HIS A 132 -1.20 28.88 -12.74
C HIS A 132 0.22 29.46 -12.87
N ASP A 133 1.22 28.72 -12.40
CA ASP A 133 2.63 29.14 -12.45
C ASP A 133 3.14 29.18 -13.90
N SER A 134 2.66 28.29 -14.78
CA SER A 134 2.95 28.32 -16.21
C SER A 134 2.25 29.47 -16.93
N ASP A 135 1.02 29.81 -16.53
CA ASP A 135 0.32 30.98 -17.05
C ASP A 135 1.03 32.29 -16.66
N MET A 136 1.51 32.39 -15.41
CA MET A 136 2.30 33.54 -14.97
C MET A 136 3.58 33.71 -15.80
N ARG A 137 4.28 32.60 -16.10
CA ARG A 137 5.48 32.62 -16.94
C ARG A 137 5.18 32.99 -18.40
N ARG A 138 4.07 32.48 -18.96
CA ARG A 138 3.64 32.78 -20.33
C ARG A 138 3.29 34.26 -20.50
N GLU A 139 2.73 34.88 -19.47
CA GLU A 139 2.35 36.30 -19.46
C GLU A 139 3.52 37.25 -19.19
N GLU A 140 4.71 36.72 -18.86
CA GLU A 140 5.91 37.51 -18.65
C GLU A 140 6.47 38.01 -20.00
N SER A 141 6.50 39.34 -20.15
CA SER A 141 6.92 39.99 -21.39
C SER A 141 8.44 40.13 -21.54
N HIS A 142 9.24 39.71 -20.55
CA HIS A 142 10.69 39.89 -20.52
C HIS A 142 11.41 38.58 -20.84
N THR A 143 12.59 38.67 -21.46
CA THR A 143 13.45 37.51 -21.80
C THR A 143 14.03 36.76 -20.58
N HIS A 144 13.97 37.34 -19.38
CA HIS A 144 14.45 36.73 -18.15
C HIS A 144 13.39 36.82 -17.06
N SER A 145 13.04 35.68 -16.46
CA SER A 145 12.07 35.62 -15.39
C SER A 145 12.63 36.17 -14.07
N LEU A 146 11.91 37.11 -13.45
CA LEU A 146 12.27 37.60 -12.12
C LEU A 146 11.77 36.61 -11.07
N THR A 147 12.67 35.80 -10.52
CA THR A 147 12.36 34.92 -9.39
C THR A 147 12.55 35.67 -8.08
N ILE A 148 11.49 35.76 -7.27
CA ILE A 148 11.55 36.32 -5.91
C ILE A 148 11.61 35.16 -4.91
N GLU A 149 12.70 35.06 -4.16
CA GLU A 149 12.87 34.10 -3.05
C GLU A 149 12.78 34.78 -1.69
N HIS A 150 11.86 34.35 -0.83
CA HIS A 150 11.75 34.89 0.53
C HIS A 150 12.78 34.26 1.49
N PRO A 151 13.51 35.06 2.31
CA PRO A 151 14.63 34.59 3.14
C PRO A 151 14.31 33.43 4.12
N ALA A 152 13.05 33.33 4.54
CA ALA A 152 12.59 32.31 5.50
C ALA A 152 12.58 30.87 4.93
N TYR A 153 12.75 30.72 3.62
CA TYR A 153 12.65 29.44 2.91
C TYR A 153 13.76 28.46 3.31
N ARG A 154 15.04 28.88 3.23
CA ARG A 154 16.21 27.98 3.43
C ARG A 154 16.26 27.34 4.82
N ILE A 155 15.92 28.09 5.87
CA ILE A 155 15.91 27.58 7.26
C ILE A 155 14.81 26.54 7.45
N LYS A 156 13.63 26.79 6.87
CA LYS A 156 12.49 25.88 6.97
C LYS A 156 12.68 24.62 6.13
N GLN A 157 13.37 24.72 4.99
CA GLN A 157 13.73 23.58 4.14
C GLN A 157 14.57 22.56 4.91
N LYS A 158 15.66 22.99 5.55
CA LYS A 158 16.51 22.10 6.37
C LYS A 158 15.73 21.34 7.45
N LYS A 159 14.73 21.99 8.08
CA LYS A 159 13.86 21.33 9.07
C LYS A 159 12.95 20.27 8.46
N ILE A 160 12.45 20.50 7.23
CA ILE A 160 11.64 19.53 6.49
C ILE A 160 12.51 18.35 6.08
N ASP A 161 13.72 18.59 5.55
CA ASP A 161 14.65 17.54 5.14
C ASP A 161 15.05 16.64 6.32
N ALA A 162 15.34 17.23 7.49
CA ALA A 162 15.60 16.48 8.70
C ALA A 162 14.39 15.61 9.13
N ALA A 163 13.18 16.16 9.03
CA ALA A 163 11.96 15.42 9.33
C ALA A 163 11.69 14.28 8.31
N LYS A 164 12.00 14.48 7.02
CA LYS A 164 11.94 13.45 5.99
C LYS A 164 12.91 12.32 6.25
N LYS A 165 14.17 12.63 6.62
CA LYS A 165 15.17 11.62 7.01
C LYS A 165 14.71 10.80 8.23
N LYS A 166 14.14 11.47 9.24
CA LYS A 166 13.56 10.78 10.40
C LYS A 166 12.39 9.87 10.01
N ASN A 167 11.51 10.34 9.13
CA ASN A 167 10.39 9.54 8.64
C ASN A 167 10.86 8.34 7.81
N LEU A 168 11.90 8.51 6.99
CA LEU A 168 12.50 7.41 6.22
C LEU A 168 13.07 6.34 7.13
N LYS A 169 13.77 6.72 8.21
CA LYS A 169 14.24 5.76 9.22
C LYS A 169 13.07 5.00 9.84
N ALA A 170 12.01 5.72 10.25
CA ALA A 170 10.80 5.10 10.78
C ALA A 170 10.12 4.17 9.76
N THR A 171 10.15 4.50 8.46
CA THR A 171 9.69 3.58 7.41
C THR A 171 10.50 2.29 7.46
N VAL A 172 11.82 2.36 7.40
CA VAL A 172 12.68 1.17 7.41
C VAL A 172 12.44 0.33 8.67
N ASP A 173 12.34 0.97 9.84
CA ASP A 173 12.06 0.28 11.10
C ASP A 173 10.72 -0.49 11.05
N VAL A 174 9.67 0.11 10.49
CA VAL A 174 8.36 -0.54 10.32
C VAL A 174 8.41 -1.69 9.31
N TRP A 175 9.16 -1.55 8.22
CA TRP A 175 9.33 -2.64 7.23
C TRP A 175 10.13 -3.82 7.80
N ASN A 176 11.17 -3.54 8.61
CA ASN A 176 11.91 -4.58 9.31
C ASN A 176 11.01 -5.32 10.31
N LEU A 177 10.18 -4.57 11.05
CA LEU A 177 9.22 -5.14 11.98
C LEU A 177 8.17 -6.03 11.28
N ASP A 178 7.70 -5.61 10.10
CA ASP A 178 6.78 -6.40 9.27
C ASP A 178 7.43 -7.72 8.84
N GLY A 179 8.67 -7.67 8.35
CA GLY A 179 9.45 -8.86 8.00
C GLY A 179 9.73 -9.74 9.21
N ASP A 180 9.99 -9.16 10.38
CA ASP A 180 10.17 -9.92 11.63
C ASP A 180 8.87 -10.65 12.02
N ILE A 181 7.68 -10.04 11.89
CA ILE A 181 6.40 -10.71 12.15
C ILE A 181 6.19 -11.92 11.23
N ASP A 182 6.49 -11.79 9.94
CA ASP A 182 6.38 -12.90 9.00
C ASP A 182 7.40 -14.01 9.29
N ASN A 183 8.63 -13.63 9.62
CA ASN A 183 9.66 -14.58 10.05
C ASN A 183 9.25 -15.33 11.32
N ARG A 184 8.56 -14.68 12.26
CA ARG A 184 8.00 -15.34 13.46
C ARG A 184 7.10 -16.51 13.08
N LYS A 185 6.17 -16.28 12.14
CA LYS A 185 5.21 -17.30 11.69
C LYS A 185 5.96 -18.48 11.08
N ASN A 186 6.93 -18.21 10.23
CA ASN A 186 7.73 -19.25 9.57
C ASN A 186 8.56 -20.07 10.58
N ILE A 187 9.16 -19.43 11.59
CA ILE A 187 9.92 -20.14 12.63
C ILE A 187 8.98 -21.01 13.48
N VAL A 188 7.82 -20.50 13.90
CA VAL A 188 6.82 -21.27 14.67
C VAL A 188 6.33 -22.47 13.88
N GLU A 189 6.01 -22.30 12.59
CA GLU A 189 5.62 -23.39 11.69
C GLU A 189 6.72 -24.46 11.63
N LYS A 190 7.98 -24.05 11.48
CA LYS A 190 9.12 -24.97 11.38
C LYS A 190 9.38 -25.71 12.70
N ILE A 191 9.27 -25.04 13.85
CA ILE A 191 9.36 -25.68 15.17
C ILE A 191 8.26 -26.73 15.32
N ASN A 192 7.02 -26.43 14.92
CA ASN A 192 5.92 -27.39 14.96
C ASN A 192 6.22 -28.63 14.10
N GLN A 193 6.72 -28.44 12.88
CA GLN A 193 7.10 -29.54 11.99
C GLN A 193 8.22 -30.40 12.58
N LEU A 194 9.26 -29.78 13.15
CA LEU A 194 10.36 -30.51 13.80
C LEU A 194 9.90 -31.25 15.06
N THR A 195 8.97 -30.67 15.82
CA THR A 195 8.39 -31.30 17.01
C THR A 195 7.61 -32.57 16.63
N ILE A 196 6.80 -32.51 15.55
CA ILE A 196 6.11 -33.69 15.00
C ILE A 196 7.12 -34.75 14.53
N LYS A 197 8.18 -34.33 13.84
CA LYS A 197 9.26 -35.23 13.39
C LYS A 197 9.95 -35.90 14.57
N GLN A 198 10.25 -35.15 15.64
CA GLN A 198 10.86 -35.69 16.86
C GLN A 198 9.96 -36.74 17.52
N GLN A 199 8.66 -36.46 17.66
CA GLN A 199 7.68 -37.42 18.20
C GLN A 199 7.60 -38.70 17.35
N THR A 200 7.65 -38.55 16.02
CA THR A 200 7.63 -39.69 15.09
C THR A 200 8.90 -40.54 15.20
N LEU A 201 10.07 -39.90 15.30
CA LEU A 201 11.34 -40.60 15.50
C LEU A 201 11.40 -41.33 16.85
N LEU A 202 10.90 -40.71 17.92
CA LEU A 202 10.77 -41.35 19.24
C LEU A 202 9.87 -42.58 19.21
N ALA A 203 8.71 -42.49 18.55
CA ALA A 203 7.81 -43.63 18.37
C ALA A 203 8.49 -44.76 17.59
N SER A 204 9.18 -44.43 16.49
CA SER A 204 9.95 -45.39 15.70
C SER A 204 11.09 -46.03 16.49
N HIS A 205 11.79 -45.26 17.33
CA HIS A 205 12.87 -45.77 18.18
C HIS A 205 12.34 -46.80 19.19
N ASN A 206 11.25 -46.47 19.87
CA ASN A 206 10.61 -47.37 20.84
C ASN A 206 10.11 -48.65 20.17
N GLN A 207 9.47 -48.53 19.00
CA GLN A 207 9.01 -49.69 18.24
C GLN A 207 10.17 -50.60 17.83
N LEU A 208 11.29 -50.02 17.37
CA LEU A 208 12.47 -50.78 16.97
C LEU A 208 13.11 -51.50 18.16
N LEU A 209 13.12 -50.87 19.34
CA LEU A 209 13.58 -51.46 20.58
C LEU A 209 12.72 -52.67 20.98
N GLU A 210 11.39 -52.50 20.97
CA GLU A 210 10.43 -53.55 21.32
C GLU A 210 10.53 -54.74 20.35
N GLN A 211 10.61 -54.46 19.04
CA GLN A 211 10.71 -55.49 18.02
C GLN A 211 12.04 -56.25 18.11
N SER A 212 13.16 -55.54 18.26
CA SER A 212 14.48 -56.14 18.46
C SER A 212 14.50 -57.05 19.70
N GLN A 213 13.89 -56.60 20.80
CA GLN A 213 13.85 -57.38 22.04
C GLN A 213 12.99 -58.65 21.89
N ALA A 214 11.88 -58.58 21.15
CA ALA A 214 11.05 -59.73 20.85
C ALA A 214 11.77 -60.75 19.95
N ASP A 215 12.44 -60.29 18.90
CA ASP A 215 13.18 -61.14 17.96
C ASP A 215 14.35 -61.85 18.65
N LEU A 216 15.14 -61.13 19.44
CA LEU A 216 16.25 -61.71 20.20
C LEU A 216 15.78 -62.70 21.25
N TYR A 217 14.63 -62.46 21.90
CA TYR A 217 14.04 -63.41 22.83
C TYR A 217 13.60 -64.70 22.12
N ALA A 218 12.97 -64.59 20.95
CA ALA A 218 12.56 -65.75 20.15
C ALA A 218 13.75 -66.58 19.69
N LEU A 219 14.82 -65.94 19.19
CA LEU A 219 16.05 -66.61 18.78
C LEU A 219 16.78 -67.26 19.95
N SER A 220 16.86 -66.58 21.11
CA SER A 220 17.45 -67.16 22.33
C SER A 220 16.69 -68.38 22.82
N LYS A 221 15.35 -68.34 22.78
CA LYS A 221 14.52 -69.48 23.15
C LYS A 221 14.76 -70.69 22.22
N ALA A 222 14.85 -70.47 20.91
CA ALA A 222 15.16 -71.53 19.94
C ALA A 222 16.56 -72.13 20.18
N LYS A 223 17.55 -71.29 20.52
CA LYS A 223 18.89 -71.74 20.91
C LYS A 223 18.85 -72.63 22.17
N ASP A 224 18.10 -72.23 23.18
CA ASP A 224 17.96 -73.00 24.42
C ASP A 224 17.29 -74.36 24.17
N GLU A 225 16.27 -74.41 23.29
CA GLU A 225 15.59 -75.65 22.89
C GLU A 225 16.56 -76.62 22.19
N ILE A 226 17.34 -76.16 21.21
CA ILE A 226 18.36 -76.99 20.54
C ILE A 226 19.44 -77.46 21.52
N THR A 227 19.85 -76.59 22.45
CA THR A 227 20.85 -76.95 23.47
C THR A 227 20.33 -78.03 24.42
N ALA A 228 19.05 -77.96 24.79
CA ALA A 228 18.38 -78.99 25.58
C ALA A 228 18.29 -80.33 24.82
N GLU A 229 17.98 -80.27 23.52
CA GLU A 229 17.92 -81.44 22.63
C GLU A 229 19.28 -82.14 22.53
N LEU A 230 20.35 -81.37 22.30
CA LEU A 230 21.74 -81.87 22.28
C LEU A 230 22.12 -82.54 23.60
N SER A 231 21.74 -81.94 24.73
CA SER A 231 21.97 -82.53 26.06
C SER A 231 21.22 -83.85 26.24
N ARG A 232 19.99 -83.94 25.71
CA ARG A 232 19.18 -85.17 25.76
C ARG A 232 19.79 -86.27 24.90
N ASN A 233 20.13 -85.98 23.64
CA ASN A 233 20.77 -86.93 22.72
C ASN A 233 22.11 -87.42 23.26
N THR A 234 22.88 -86.54 23.91
CA THR A 234 24.10 -86.92 24.62
C THR A 234 23.82 -87.94 25.72
N LYS A 235 22.80 -87.72 26.57
CA LYS A 235 22.41 -88.68 27.62
C LYS A 235 21.92 -90.01 27.03
N GLU A 236 21.12 -89.97 25.98
CA GLU A 236 20.58 -91.17 25.32
C GLU A 236 21.68 -92.03 24.68
N SER A 237 22.74 -91.41 24.15
CA SER A 237 23.88 -92.15 23.55
C SER A 237 24.74 -92.93 24.57
N ILE A 238 24.73 -92.58 25.86
CA ILE A 238 25.63 -93.17 26.88
C ILE A 238 25.35 -94.66 27.07
N PHE A 239 24.08 -95.04 27.20
CA PHE A 239 23.69 -96.41 27.51
C PHE A 239 23.93 -97.39 26.34
N PRO A 240 23.48 -97.10 25.09
CA PRO A 240 23.81 -97.91 23.93
C PRO A 240 25.32 -98.01 23.67
N SER A 241 26.09 -96.94 23.90
CA SER A 241 27.56 -96.97 23.78
C SER A 241 28.21 -97.95 24.76
N LYS A 242 27.73 -98.00 26.01
CA LYS A 242 28.20 -98.98 27.01
C LYS A 242 27.84 -100.41 26.61
N ILE A 243 26.63 -100.65 26.11
CA ILE A 243 26.21 -101.98 25.62
C ILE A 243 27.08 -102.39 24.43
N LEU A 244 27.29 -101.52 23.45
CA LEU A 244 28.12 -101.80 22.28
C LEU A 244 29.55 -102.17 22.68
N SER A 245 30.14 -101.45 23.65
CA SER A 245 31.46 -101.75 24.19
C SER A 245 31.54 -103.15 24.81
N TYR A 246 30.51 -103.54 25.56
CA TYR A 246 30.40 -104.89 26.15
C TYR A 246 30.25 -105.98 25.08
N LEU A 247 29.31 -105.80 24.14
CA LEU A 247 28.99 -106.80 23.11
C LEU A 247 30.15 -107.01 22.11
N LYS A 248 30.96 -105.98 21.84
CA LYS A 248 32.17 -106.07 20.99
C LYS A 248 33.27 -106.97 21.58
N ASN A 249 33.27 -107.22 22.88
CA ASN A 249 34.29 -108.05 23.55
C ASN A 249 33.97 -109.56 23.54
N VAL A 250 32.86 -109.96 22.92
CA VAL A 250 32.44 -111.37 22.84
C VAL A 250 33.20 -112.08 21.70
N ALA A 251 34.04 -113.06 22.03
CA ALA A 251 34.98 -113.70 21.08
C ALA A 251 34.32 -114.56 19.97
N LYS A 252 33.07 -115.00 20.13
CA LYS A 252 32.28 -115.76 19.14
C LYS A 252 30.79 -115.39 19.25
N PRO A 253 30.36 -114.24 18.71
CA PRO A 253 28.98 -113.78 18.85
C PRO A 253 28.01 -114.67 18.05
N ASP A 254 26.86 -114.97 18.63
CA ASP A 254 25.77 -115.66 17.94
C ASP A 254 25.01 -114.70 17.00
N SER A 255 24.16 -115.23 16.11
CA SER A 255 23.46 -114.41 15.11
C SER A 255 22.57 -113.31 15.73
N LYS A 256 22.03 -113.55 16.94
CA LYS A 256 21.26 -112.56 17.69
C LYS A 256 22.15 -111.43 18.23
N THR A 257 23.33 -111.73 18.75
CA THR A 257 24.29 -110.73 19.22
C THR A 257 24.81 -109.88 18.06
N ILE A 258 25.06 -110.48 16.88
CA ILE A 258 25.46 -109.73 15.67
C ILE A 258 24.34 -108.78 15.24
N ALA A 259 23.09 -109.24 15.23
CA ALA A 259 21.93 -108.40 14.87
C ALA A 259 21.74 -107.22 15.85
N GLU A 260 21.96 -107.45 17.15
CA GLU A 260 21.84 -106.40 18.18
C GLU A 260 23.00 -105.40 18.13
N ILE A 261 24.23 -105.85 17.84
CA ILE A 261 25.37 -104.96 17.57
C ILE A 261 25.06 -104.04 16.38
N SER A 262 24.58 -104.59 15.26
CA SER A 262 24.20 -103.78 14.08
C SER A 262 23.07 -102.79 14.38
N ARG A 263 22.05 -103.20 15.15
CA ARG A 263 20.97 -102.31 15.59
C ARG A 263 21.49 -101.15 16.42
N ILE A 264 22.36 -101.40 17.40
CA ILE A 264 22.93 -100.37 18.27
C ILE A 264 23.87 -99.44 17.50
N ILE A 265 24.67 -99.96 16.56
CA ILE A 265 25.51 -99.14 15.68
C ILE A 265 24.65 -98.19 14.85
N ASN A 266 23.60 -98.69 14.20
CA ASN A 266 22.71 -97.85 13.39
C ASN A 266 22.02 -96.77 14.25
N ALA A 267 21.53 -97.12 15.44
CA ALA A 267 20.90 -96.14 16.35
C ALA A 267 21.88 -95.06 16.83
N LEU A 268 23.14 -95.42 17.09
CA LEU A 268 24.19 -94.45 17.45
C LEU A 268 24.61 -93.58 16.25
N GLU A 269 24.68 -94.15 15.05
CA GLU A 269 24.94 -93.39 13.82
C GLU A 269 23.82 -92.40 13.50
N ASP A 270 22.56 -92.78 13.71
CA ASP A 270 21.41 -91.90 13.51
C ASP A 270 21.41 -90.74 14.53
N LEU A 271 21.65 -91.03 15.82
CA LEU A 271 21.84 -90.00 16.86
C LEU A 271 23.02 -89.08 16.56
N GLN A 272 24.11 -89.60 16.00
CA GLN A 272 25.26 -88.80 15.63
C GLN A 272 24.95 -87.85 14.46
N LYS A 273 24.25 -88.33 13.42
CA LYS A 273 23.79 -87.48 12.31
C LYS A 273 22.81 -86.41 12.79
N GLU A 274 21.94 -86.74 13.73
CA GLU A 274 21.01 -85.78 14.34
C GLU A 274 21.77 -84.70 15.12
N ASN A 275 22.74 -85.09 15.95
CA ASN A 275 23.59 -84.14 16.67
C ASN A 275 24.40 -83.22 15.74
N GLU A 276 24.96 -83.76 14.65
CA GLU A 276 25.64 -82.94 13.65
C GLU A 276 24.69 -81.92 13.00
N THR A 277 23.45 -82.32 12.77
CA THR A 277 22.41 -81.42 12.23
C THR A 277 22.06 -80.32 13.24
N LEU A 278 21.82 -80.70 14.51
CA LEU A 278 21.53 -79.76 15.60
C LEU A 278 22.70 -78.79 15.85
N HIS A 279 23.96 -79.25 15.79
CA HIS A 279 25.13 -78.37 15.89
C HIS A 279 25.21 -77.36 14.75
N ARG A 280 24.92 -77.77 13.50
CA ARG A 280 24.86 -76.82 12.37
C ARG A 280 23.75 -75.78 12.58
N SER A 281 22.58 -76.21 13.04
CA SER A 281 21.47 -75.30 13.36
C SER A 281 21.81 -74.33 14.50
N LEU A 282 22.55 -74.78 15.52
CA LEU A 282 22.99 -73.93 16.62
C LEU A 282 23.97 -72.84 16.16
N ILE A 283 24.96 -73.20 15.35
CA ILE A 283 25.91 -72.24 14.75
C ILE A 283 25.16 -71.21 13.88
N ALA A 284 24.17 -71.66 13.10
CA ALA A 284 23.35 -70.78 12.28
C ALA A 284 22.55 -69.78 13.14
N LEU A 285 21.92 -70.25 14.22
CA LEU A 285 21.19 -69.40 15.17
C LEU A 285 22.09 -68.41 15.89
N GLU A 286 23.29 -68.82 16.32
CA GLU A 286 24.25 -67.92 16.95
C GLU A 286 24.69 -66.79 16.00
N THR A 287 24.92 -67.14 14.74
CA THR A 287 25.23 -66.15 13.68
C THR A 287 24.05 -65.20 13.45
N GLU A 288 22.82 -65.72 13.44
CA GLU A 288 21.60 -64.92 13.25
C GLU A 288 21.33 -63.97 14.42
N ILE A 289 21.59 -64.40 15.66
CA ILE A 289 21.51 -63.55 16.85
C ILE A 289 22.51 -62.39 16.75
N GLU A 290 23.77 -62.69 16.44
CA GLU A 290 24.81 -61.66 16.29
C GLU A 290 24.46 -60.66 15.18
N GLN A 291 24.00 -61.14 14.03
CA GLN A 291 23.58 -60.29 12.91
C GLN A 291 22.40 -59.39 13.29
N THR A 292 21.38 -59.95 13.95
CA THR A 292 20.20 -59.21 14.39
C THR A 292 20.58 -58.12 15.39
N GLN A 293 21.45 -58.43 16.36
CA GLN A 293 21.96 -57.43 17.32
C GLN A 293 22.70 -56.30 16.62
N LEU A 294 23.56 -56.62 15.66
CA LEU A 294 24.40 -55.65 14.98
C LEU A 294 23.58 -54.71 14.08
N ILE A 295 22.59 -55.25 13.37
CA ILE A 295 21.63 -54.47 12.57
C ILE A 295 20.81 -53.54 13.46
N CYS A 296 20.25 -54.05 14.56
CA CYS A 296 19.42 -53.26 15.46
C CYS A 296 20.22 -52.14 16.12
N GLN A 297 21.46 -52.40 16.58
CA GLN A 297 22.33 -51.36 17.12
C GLN A 297 22.66 -50.28 16.10
N GLY A 298 22.86 -50.65 14.83
CA GLY A 298 23.06 -49.70 13.73
C GLY A 298 21.86 -48.77 13.57
N GLN A 299 20.66 -49.34 13.46
CA GLN A 299 19.41 -48.59 13.28
C GLN A 299 19.09 -47.69 14.49
N LEU A 300 19.28 -48.19 15.72
CA LEU A 300 19.11 -47.38 16.93
C LEU A 300 20.05 -46.19 16.96
N ARG A 301 21.31 -46.37 16.54
CA ARG A 301 22.31 -45.29 16.49
C ARG A 301 21.95 -44.25 15.44
N GLU A 302 21.52 -44.65 14.25
CA GLU A 302 21.06 -43.74 13.20
C GLU A 302 19.83 -42.93 13.65
N ASN A 303 18.86 -43.59 14.28
CA ASN A 303 17.67 -42.93 14.80
C ASN A 303 18.03 -41.95 15.94
N GLN A 304 18.93 -42.33 16.85
CA GLN A 304 19.43 -41.43 17.90
C GLN A 304 20.14 -40.20 17.32
N GLN A 305 20.98 -40.36 16.30
CA GLN A 305 21.62 -39.23 15.63
C GLN A 305 20.59 -38.29 14.98
N ALA A 306 19.54 -38.82 14.37
CA ALA A 306 18.46 -38.02 13.80
C ALA A 306 17.65 -37.27 14.86
N LEU A 307 17.43 -37.89 16.03
CA LEU A 307 16.80 -37.26 17.19
C LEU A 307 17.65 -36.10 17.72
N ASP A 308 18.95 -36.33 17.92
CA ASP A 308 19.88 -35.31 18.43
C ASP A 308 19.98 -34.11 17.46
N GLN A 309 20.05 -34.37 16.15
CA GLN A 309 20.03 -33.32 15.12
C GLN A 309 18.74 -32.51 15.16
N THR A 310 17.59 -33.19 15.24
CA THR A 310 16.27 -32.53 15.27
C THR A 310 16.12 -31.70 16.54
N ALA A 311 16.54 -32.22 17.70
CA ALA A 311 16.49 -31.50 18.98
C ALA A 311 17.38 -30.25 18.96
N ASN A 312 18.59 -30.35 18.42
CA ASN A 312 19.48 -29.19 18.26
C ASN A 312 18.89 -28.13 17.34
N GLU A 313 18.25 -28.52 16.23
CA GLU A 313 17.60 -27.57 15.33
C GLU A 313 16.44 -26.84 16.00
N ILE A 314 15.62 -27.55 16.82
CA ILE A 314 14.56 -26.93 17.62
C ILE A 314 15.15 -25.88 18.56
N VAL A 315 16.19 -26.22 19.33
CA VAL A 315 16.82 -25.28 20.28
C VAL A 315 17.35 -24.02 19.59
N VAL A 316 17.96 -24.16 18.41
CA VAL A 316 18.44 -23.01 17.63
C VAL A 316 17.27 -22.12 17.19
N LEU A 317 16.19 -22.72 16.68
CA LEU A 317 15.01 -21.98 16.25
C LEU A 317 14.26 -21.32 17.41
N GLU A 318 14.17 -21.97 18.57
CA GLU A 318 13.59 -21.38 19.79
C GLU A 318 14.36 -20.15 20.25
N LYS A 319 15.70 -20.19 20.20
CA LYS A 319 16.54 -19.02 20.49
C LYS A 319 16.28 -17.89 19.49
N GLN A 320 16.23 -18.20 18.19
CA GLN A 320 15.91 -17.21 17.17
C GLN A 320 14.51 -16.60 17.37
N LEU A 321 13.53 -17.43 17.76
CA LEU A 321 12.17 -17.00 18.07
C LEU A 321 12.16 -16.06 19.27
N GLN A 322 12.94 -16.34 20.32
CA GLN A 322 13.07 -15.47 21.48
C GLN A 322 13.65 -14.11 21.10
N GLU A 323 14.78 -14.07 20.40
CA GLU A 323 15.43 -12.83 19.93
C GLU A 323 14.48 -12.00 19.04
N LEU A 324 13.67 -12.69 18.24
CA LEU A 324 12.70 -12.07 17.35
C LEU A 324 11.46 -11.56 18.10
N ASN A 325 10.98 -12.27 19.13
CA ASN A 325 9.91 -11.80 20.01
C ASN A 325 10.32 -10.55 20.81
N GLU A 326 11.58 -10.46 21.25
CA GLU A 326 12.12 -9.27 21.89
C GLU A 326 12.13 -8.06 20.94
N ARG A 327 12.49 -8.27 19.66
CA ARG A 327 12.42 -7.22 18.62
C ARG A 327 11.01 -6.78 18.29
N ILE A 328 10.07 -7.72 18.20
CA ILE A 328 8.64 -7.44 17.96
C ILE A 328 8.00 -6.76 19.17
N ASN A 329 8.49 -7.04 20.38
CA ASN A 329 8.04 -6.41 21.63
C ASN A 329 6.51 -6.43 21.81
N GLY A 330 5.89 -7.56 21.50
CA GLY A 330 4.44 -7.76 21.64
C GLY A 330 3.57 -7.03 20.62
N MET A 331 4.14 -6.40 19.58
CA MET A 331 3.35 -5.78 18.50
C MET A 331 2.71 -6.84 17.60
N ASP A 332 1.45 -6.60 17.23
CA ASP A 332 0.69 -7.43 16.31
C ASP A 332 0.63 -6.83 14.89
N GLU A 333 0.10 -7.60 13.94
CA GLU A 333 -0.05 -7.17 12.54
C GLU A 333 -0.89 -5.90 12.40
N ASN A 334 -1.95 -5.76 13.21
CA ASN A 334 -2.79 -4.57 13.19
C ASN A 334 -2.01 -3.33 13.62
N THR A 335 -1.17 -3.44 14.65
CA THR A 335 -0.30 -2.35 15.11
C THR A 335 0.70 -1.98 14.02
N VAL A 336 1.28 -2.96 13.33
CA VAL A 336 2.20 -2.70 12.21
C VAL A 336 1.49 -2.02 11.04
N GLU A 337 0.28 -2.42 10.69
CA GLU A 337 -0.51 -1.75 9.66
C GLU A 337 -0.87 -0.30 10.04
N GLN A 338 -1.19 -0.05 11.31
CA GLN A 338 -1.36 1.31 11.82
C GLN A 338 -0.06 2.12 11.72
N LEU A 339 1.10 1.54 12.05
CA LEU A 339 2.40 2.19 11.90
C LEU A 339 2.72 2.48 10.43
N LYS A 340 2.48 1.54 9.51
CA LYS A 340 2.62 1.75 8.06
C LYS A 340 1.73 2.91 7.59
N ALA A 341 0.47 2.94 8.01
CA ALA A 341 -0.45 4.03 7.71
C ALA A 341 0.05 5.38 8.27
N ASN A 342 0.55 5.40 9.50
CA ASN A 342 1.08 6.60 10.16
C ASN A 342 2.32 7.15 9.43
N VAL A 343 3.27 6.29 9.07
CA VAL A 343 4.49 6.70 8.35
C VAL A 343 4.17 7.17 6.93
N ARG A 344 3.22 6.51 6.23
CA ARG A 344 2.71 6.97 4.93
C ARG A 344 2.03 8.34 5.04
N ASN A 345 1.14 8.50 6.02
CA ASN A 345 0.44 9.76 6.30
C ASN A 345 1.42 10.89 6.62
N ARG A 346 2.48 10.58 7.36
CA ARG A 346 3.53 11.52 7.71
C ARG A 346 4.39 11.88 6.50
N ALA A 347 4.71 10.93 5.64
CA ALA A 347 5.43 11.18 4.39
C ALA A 347 4.63 12.13 3.48
N ASP A 348 3.34 11.85 3.27
CA ASP A 348 2.44 12.71 2.51
C ASP A 348 2.34 14.12 3.12
N PHE A 349 2.17 14.22 4.44
CA PHE A 349 2.14 15.51 5.14
C PHE A 349 3.44 16.32 4.95
N LEU A 350 4.61 15.68 5.04
CA LEU A 350 5.89 16.35 4.86
C LEU A 350 6.10 16.82 3.42
N LEU A 351 5.67 16.04 2.43
CA LEU A 351 5.70 16.43 1.02
C LEU A 351 4.79 17.62 0.74
N ARG A 352 3.55 17.60 1.25
CA ARG A 352 2.61 18.72 1.13
C ARG A 352 3.13 19.98 1.82
N LYS A 353 3.80 19.82 2.97
CA LYS A 353 4.43 20.92 3.71
C LYS A 353 5.58 21.56 2.92
N GLU A 354 6.39 20.76 2.25
CA GLU A 354 7.43 21.25 1.34
C GLU A 354 6.82 22.06 0.19
N ARG A 355 5.80 21.51 -0.48
CA ARG A 355 5.12 22.22 -1.58
C ARG A 355 4.49 23.54 -1.15
N LEU A 356 3.88 23.60 0.03
CA LEU A 356 3.39 24.86 0.61
C LEU A 356 4.54 25.84 0.83
N MET A 357 5.70 25.37 1.28
CA MET A 357 6.88 26.20 1.50
C MET A 357 7.44 26.73 0.18
N GLU A 358 7.50 25.91 -0.86
CA GLU A 358 7.88 26.31 -2.22
C GLU A 358 6.93 27.38 -2.75
N SER A 359 5.61 27.11 -2.75
CA SER A 359 4.63 28.03 -3.34
C SER A 359 4.47 29.35 -2.58
N SER A 360 4.69 29.35 -1.26
CA SER A 360 4.57 30.57 -0.44
C SER A 360 5.81 31.43 -0.40
N ASN A 361 6.98 30.92 -0.82
CA ASN A 361 8.25 31.65 -0.69
C ASN A 361 9.01 31.80 -2.01
N ARG A 362 8.49 31.26 -3.11
CA ARG A 362 9.02 31.47 -4.45
C ARG A 362 7.88 31.83 -5.39
N THR A 363 8.02 32.97 -6.06
CA THR A 363 7.12 33.43 -7.12
C THR A 363 7.93 33.78 -8.36
N GLU A 364 7.46 33.37 -9.53
CA GLU A 364 8.14 33.54 -10.82
C GLU A 364 7.10 33.84 -11.91
N GLY A 365 7.37 34.81 -12.79
CA GLY A 365 6.44 35.23 -13.83
C GLY A 365 5.60 36.47 -13.48
N LYS A 366 4.70 36.86 -14.39
CA LYS A 366 3.86 38.05 -14.24
C LYS A 366 2.55 37.73 -13.50
N HIS A 367 2.36 38.38 -12.35
CA HIS A 367 1.10 38.30 -11.61
C HIS A 367 -0.11 38.81 -12.43
N PRO A 368 -1.32 38.26 -12.19
CA PRO A 368 -2.53 38.72 -12.84
C PRO A 368 -2.85 40.17 -12.48
N ASP A 369 -3.38 40.92 -13.44
CA ASP A 369 -3.82 42.32 -13.21
C ASP A 369 -4.95 42.37 -12.17
N HIS A 370 -5.80 41.34 -12.14
CA HIS A 370 -6.88 41.20 -11.16
C HIS A 370 -6.98 39.78 -10.62
N SER A 371 -7.16 39.65 -9.31
CA SER A 371 -7.48 38.40 -8.61
C SER A 371 -8.77 38.58 -7.79
N ILE A 372 -9.78 37.75 -8.06
CA ILE A 372 -11.09 37.78 -7.40
C ILE A 372 -11.29 36.50 -6.61
N HIS A 373 -11.74 36.60 -5.36
CA HIS A 373 -11.82 35.44 -4.46
C HIS A 373 -13.28 35.07 -4.21
N LEU A 374 -13.66 33.87 -4.62
CA LEU A 374 -15.00 33.33 -4.46
C LEU A 374 -14.99 32.25 -3.37
N PRO A 375 -15.91 32.32 -2.39
CA PRO A 375 -15.97 31.35 -1.31
C PRO A 375 -16.45 29.98 -1.80
N THR A 376 -15.92 28.92 -1.21
CA THR A 376 -16.38 27.53 -1.39
C THR A 376 -16.89 26.99 -0.06
N SER A 377 -17.39 25.76 -0.03
CA SER A 377 -17.94 25.15 1.19
C SER A 377 -16.99 25.19 2.40
N ASP A 378 -15.68 25.07 2.14
CA ASP A 378 -14.64 25.10 3.18
C ASP A 378 -14.43 26.46 3.86
N SER A 379 -15.01 27.53 3.32
CA SER A 379 -15.08 28.84 3.95
C SER A 379 -16.05 28.87 5.15
N GLY A 380 -16.95 27.89 5.27
CA GLY A 380 -18.01 27.88 6.29
C GLY A 380 -19.12 28.89 6.07
N LEU A 381 -19.19 29.49 4.87
CA LEU A 381 -20.21 30.48 4.50
C LEU A 381 -21.45 29.80 3.91
N ARG A 382 -22.64 30.33 4.21
CA ARG A 382 -23.92 29.79 3.72
C ARG A 382 -24.02 29.84 2.20
N TYR A 383 -23.68 30.97 1.60
CA TYR A 383 -23.74 31.19 0.16
C TYR A 383 -22.33 31.09 -0.44
N HIS A 384 -22.03 29.96 -1.05
CA HIS A 384 -20.72 29.64 -1.61
C HIS A 384 -20.84 28.97 -2.99
N ILE A 385 -19.75 28.96 -3.75
CA ILE A 385 -19.68 28.26 -5.04
C ILE A 385 -19.69 26.75 -4.77
N ASN A 386 -20.54 26.00 -5.47
CA ASN A 386 -20.54 24.53 -5.41
C ASN A 386 -19.33 23.99 -6.19
N GLU A 387 -18.30 23.59 -5.47
CA GLU A 387 -17.05 23.10 -6.05
C GLU A 387 -17.21 21.81 -6.88
N LEU A 388 -18.12 20.90 -6.53
CA LEU A 388 -18.32 19.66 -7.28
C LEU A 388 -18.86 19.96 -8.68
N ALA A 389 -19.82 20.88 -8.77
CA ALA A 389 -20.36 21.33 -10.05
C ALA A 389 -19.32 22.06 -10.90
N VAL A 390 -18.40 22.81 -10.28
CA VAL A 390 -17.26 23.42 -10.98
C VAL A 390 -16.31 22.34 -11.51
N ILE A 391 -15.94 21.34 -10.70
CA ILE A 391 -15.09 20.22 -11.12
C ILE A 391 -15.69 19.48 -12.33
N ASP A 392 -16.99 19.19 -12.30
CA ASP A 392 -17.69 18.54 -13.42
C ASP A 392 -17.70 19.39 -14.68
N ALA A 393 -17.84 20.71 -14.53
CA ALA A 393 -17.77 21.62 -15.66
C ALA A 393 -16.36 21.72 -16.24
N MET A 394 -15.32 21.71 -15.40
CA MET A 394 -13.91 21.67 -15.85
C MET A 394 -13.63 20.43 -16.69
N GLN A 395 -14.10 19.26 -16.25
CA GLN A 395 -13.95 17.99 -16.98
C GLN A 395 -14.71 17.96 -18.31
N LYS A 396 -15.82 18.70 -18.41
CA LYS A 396 -16.54 18.85 -19.69
C LYS A 396 -15.80 19.78 -20.63
N GLU A 397 -15.35 20.92 -20.12
CA GLU A 397 -14.61 21.91 -20.90
C GLU A 397 -13.27 21.36 -21.42
N SER A 398 -12.62 20.44 -20.72
CA SER A 398 -11.40 19.79 -21.22
C SER A 398 -11.58 19.00 -22.52
N ASN A 399 -12.81 18.64 -22.89
CA ASN A 399 -13.12 17.94 -24.13
C ASN A 399 -13.56 18.90 -25.26
N GLU A 400 -13.66 20.19 -24.98
CA GLU A 400 -14.07 21.20 -25.96
C GLU A 400 -12.85 21.80 -26.66
N ASN A 401 -12.97 22.07 -27.97
CA ASN A 401 -11.89 22.72 -28.72
C ASN A 401 -11.83 24.22 -28.41
N TYR A 402 -10.63 24.74 -28.20
CA TYR A 402 -10.37 26.16 -28.09
C TYR A 402 -10.67 26.86 -29.41
N CYS A 403 -11.46 27.94 -29.34
CA CYS A 403 -11.69 28.86 -30.45
C CYS A 403 -11.55 30.28 -29.92
N PHE A 404 -10.81 31.12 -30.65
CA PHE A 404 -10.38 32.40 -30.14
C PHE A 404 -11.55 33.31 -29.71
N ILE A 405 -12.61 33.34 -30.52
CA ILE A 405 -13.74 34.27 -30.34
C ILE A 405 -14.88 33.60 -29.57
N GLN A 406 -15.24 32.39 -29.97
CA GLN A 406 -16.47 31.74 -29.52
C GLN A 406 -16.29 30.78 -28.35
N ASN A 407 -15.07 30.27 -28.12
CA ASN A 407 -14.78 29.29 -27.06
C ASN A 407 -13.37 29.52 -26.50
N ASN A 408 -13.17 30.64 -25.82
CA ASN A 408 -11.87 31.06 -25.29
C ASN A 408 -11.77 30.89 -23.77
N CYS A 409 -10.60 31.22 -23.21
CA CYS A 409 -10.31 31.13 -21.78
C CYS A 409 -11.36 31.83 -20.91
N ALA A 410 -11.73 33.07 -21.27
CA ALA A 410 -12.73 33.85 -20.57
C ALA A 410 -14.10 33.16 -20.53
N LYS A 411 -14.56 32.63 -21.67
CA LYS A 411 -15.84 31.92 -21.75
C LYS A 411 -15.84 30.63 -20.95
N SER A 412 -14.76 29.87 -21.05
CA SER A 412 -14.58 28.60 -20.34
C SER A 412 -14.59 28.82 -18.83
N VAL A 413 -13.80 29.77 -18.31
CA VAL A 413 -13.82 30.20 -16.89
C VAL A 413 -15.24 30.54 -16.43
N LYS A 414 -15.94 31.37 -17.20
CA LYS A 414 -17.30 31.79 -16.84
C LYS A 414 -18.28 30.62 -16.83
N ARG A 415 -18.21 29.67 -17.79
CA ARG A 415 -19.09 28.48 -17.80
C ARG A 415 -18.86 27.58 -16.60
N CYS A 416 -17.60 27.32 -16.24
CA CYS A 416 -17.26 26.55 -15.05
C CYS A 416 -17.84 27.20 -13.77
N LEU A 417 -17.65 28.50 -13.61
CA LEU A 417 -18.17 29.23 -12.45
C LEU A 417 -19.71 29.35 -12.45
N LEU A 418 -20.33 29.48 -13.63
CA LEU A 418 -21.79 29.46 -13.77
C LEU A 418 -22.40 28.15 -13.29
N ALA A 419 -21.79 27.01 -13.62
CA ALA A 419 -22.22 25.71 -13.10
C ALA A 419 -22.18 25.68 -11.57
N GLY A 420 -21.14 26.25 -10.97
CA GLY A 420 -20.98 26.35 -9.51
C GLY A 420 -22.02 27.22 -8.80
N ILE A 421 -22.63 28.21 -9.46
CA ILE A 421 -23.62 29.12 -8.84
C ILE A 421 -25.07 28.81 -9.20
N GLN A 422 -25.34 27.76 -9.98
CA GLN A 422 -26.70 27.47 -10.45
C GLN A 422 -27.68 27.27 -9.28
N HIS A 423 -27.21 26.66 -8.19
CA HIS A 423 -27.97 26.46 -6.96
C HIS A 423 -28.29 27.76 -6.19
N LEU A 424 -27.59 28.87 -6.49
CA LEU A 424 -27.78 30.20 -5.88
C LEU A 424 -28.60 31.15 -6.76
N LYS A 425 -29.09 30.68 -7.91
CA LYS A 425 -29.71 31.53 -8.92
C LYS A 425 -30.88 32.33 -8.38
N ASN A 426 -31.72 31.72 -7.53
CA ASN A 426 -32.92 32.36 -7.01
C ASN A 426 -32.58 33.46 -5.99
N GLU A 427 -31.60 33.19 -5.13
CA GLU A 427 -31.10 34.08 -4.08
C GLU A 427 -30.39 35.29 -4.68
N LEU A 428 -29.55 35.04 -5.70
CA LEU A 428 -28.88 36.10 -6.45
C LEU A 428 -29.90 36.97 -7.21
N LYS A 429 -30.93 36.37 -7.81
CA LYS A 429 -32.04 37.13 -8.44
C LYS A 429 -32.80 38.00 -7.45
N LYS A 430 -33.12 37.49 -6.26
CA LYS A 430 -33.74 38.27 -5.19
C LYS A 430 -32.89 39.47 -4.77
N ASN A 431 -31.58 39.42 -5.00
CA ASN A 431 -30.66 40.53 -4.75
C ASN A 431 -30.47 41.49 -5.94
N GLY A 432 -31.28 41.36 -7.00
CA GLY A 432 -31.24 42.24 -8.15
C GLY A 432 -30.26 41.82 -9.25
N VAL A 433 -29.75 40.58 -9.22
CA VAL A 433 -28.93 40.04 -10.31
C VAL A 433 -29.82 39.68 -11.51
N PRO A 434 -29.59 40.26 -12.70
CA PRO A 434 -30.45 40.04 -13.87
C PRO A 434 -30.27 38.64 -14.48
N ASP A 435 -31.26 38.17 -15.22
CA ASP A 435 -31.22 36.86 -15.90
C ASP A 435 -30.05 36.71 -16.89
N SER A 436 -29.61 37.82 -17.51
CA SER A 436 -28.46 37.87 -18.40
C SER A 436 -27.14 37.54 -17.70
N PHE A 437 -27.07 37.68 -16.37
CA PHE A 437 -25.88 37.35 -15.58
C PHE A 437 -25.57 35.84 -15.59
N PHE A 438 -26.62 35.02 -15.68
CA PHE A 438 -26.54 33.55 -15.63
C PHE A 438 -26.33 32.91 -17.01
N ARG A 439 -26.02 33.72 -18.03
CA ARG A 439 -25.79 33.24 -19.39
C ARG A 439 -24.42 33.72 -19.88
N PRO A 440 -23.62 32.85 -20.51
CA PRO A 440 -22.44 33.30 -21.22
C PRO A 440 -22.88 34.14 -22.44
N GLN A 441 -22.18 35.24 -22.68
CA GLN A 441 -22.33 36.03 -23.90
C GLN A 441 -21.79 35.24 -25.09
N ALA A 442 -22.23 35.60 -26.30
CA ALA A 442 -21.68 35.02 -27.52
C ALA A 442 -20.15 35.18 -27.57
N ILE A 443 -19.67 36.36 -27.16
CA ILE A 443 -18.26 36.73 -27.07
C ILE A 443 -17.96 37.13 -25.62
N GLU A 444 -17.05 36.40 -24.99
CA GLU A 444 -16.54 36.71 -23.66
C GLU A 444 -15.13 37.28 -23.78
N THR A 445 -14.82 38.24 -22.89
CA THR A 445 -13.51 38.91 -22.84
C THR A 445 -12.98 38.88 -21.42
N THR A 446 -11.67 38.96 -21.25
CA THR A 446 -11.01 38.97 -19.94
C THR A 446 -11.55 40.09 -19.03
N ASN A 447 -11.71 41.31 -19.55
CA ASN A 447 -12.34 42.42 -18.84
C ASN A 447 -13.84 42.16 -18.53
N GLY A 448 -14.56 41.46 -19.42
CA GLY A 448 -15.95 41.06 -19.20
C GLY A 448 -16.08 40.07 -18.04
N VAL A 449 -15.24 39.04 -18.02
CA VAL A 449 -15.16 38.04 -16.95
C VAL A 449 -14.73 38.67 -15.64
N TYR A 450 -13.73 39.56 -15.65
CA TYR A 450 -13.33 40.34 -14.47
C TYR A 450 -14.52 41.06 -13.83
N LYS A 451 -15.26 41.87 -14.61
CA LYS A 451 -16.42 42.62 -14.11
C LYS A 451 -17.53 41.70 -13.60
N TRP A 452 -17.75 40.59 -14.30
CA TRP A 452 -18.75 39.59 -13.92
C TRP A 452 -18.36 38.89 -12.61
N ALA A 453 -17.13 38.40 -12.48
CA ALA A 453 -16.62 37.72 -11.28
C ALA A 453 -16.58 38.66 -10.07
N ARG A 454 -16.17 39.93 -10.27
CA ARG A 454 -16.18 40.95 -9.21
C ARG A 454 -17.60 41.27 -8.75
N SER A 455 -18.57 41.28 -9.67
CA SER A 455 -19.98 41.43 -9.32
C SER A 455 -20.48 40.22 -8.53
N LEU A 456 -20.10 38.99 -8.93
CA LEU A 456 -20.44 37.77 -8.20
C LEU A 456 -19.90 37.79 -6.76
N GLU A 457 -18.62 38.09 -6.57
CA GLU A 457 -17.98 38.20 -5.24
C GLU A 457 -18.73 39.19 -4.35
N ARG A 458 -19.08 40.37 -4.89
CA ARG A 458 -19.83 41.40 -4.17
C ARG A 458 -21.22 40.90 -3.75
N GLU A 459 -21.96 40.26 -4.65
CA GLU A 459 -23.30 39.77 -4.33
C GLU A 459 -23.29 38.58 -3.36
N LEU A 460 -22.30 37.68 -3.44
CA LEU A 460 -22.08 36.63 -2.45
C LEU A 460 -21.70 37.21 -1.08
N THR A 461 -20.85 38.23 -1.05
CA THR A 461 -20.50 38.95 0.18
C THR A 461 -21.73 39.58 0.80
N LYS A 462 -22.56 40.27 0.01
CA LYS A 462 -23.83 40.84 0.49
C LYS A 462 -24.78 39.77 1.02
N LEU A 463 -24.88 38.62 0.36
CA LEU A 463 -25.71 37.52 0.84
C LEU A 463 -25.24 36.98 2.20
N ASN A 464 -23.92 36.80 2.36
CA ASN A 464 -23.33 36.25 3.59
C ASN A 464 -23.19 37.26 4.74
N THR A 465 -23.29 38.56 4.47
CA THR A 465 -23.20 39.63 5.49
C THR A 465 -24.56 40.15 5.95
N ARG A 466 -25.65 39.68 5.34
CA ARG A 466 -26.99 40.00 5.82
C ARG A 466 -27.21 39.35 7.18
N PRO A 467 -27.57 40.13 8.22
CA PRO A 467 -27.98 39.54 9.48
C PRO A 467 -29.23 38.70 9.23
N GLU A 468 -29.17 37.41 9.49
CA GLU A 468 -30.36 36.57 9.43
C GLU A 468 -31.33 37.01 10.54
N VAL A 469 -32.53 37.37 10.10
CA VAL A 469 -33.69 37.54 10.97
C VAL A 469 -34.00 36.19 11.62
N GLN A 470 -33.91 36.16 12.95
CA GLN A 470 -34.50 35.21 13.90
C GLN A 470 -34.28 33.71 13.60
N ILE A 471 -33.26 33.14 14.25
CA ILE A 471 -33.35 31.76 14.73
C ILE A 471 -34.34 31.80 15.90
N GLU A 472 -35.53 31.20 15.73
CA GLU A 472 -36.31 30.73 16.87
C GLU A 472 -35.42 29.75 17.65
N VAL A 473 -34.79 30.26 18.71
CA VAL A 473 -34.25 29.40 19.75
C VAL A 473 -35.48 28.81 20.44
N GLU A 474 -35.79 27.55 20.13
CA GLU A 474 -36.58 26.72 21.02
C GLU A 474 -35.93 26.80 22.40
N LYS A 475 -36.57 27.59 23.28
CA LYS A 475 -36.28 27.62 24.71
C LYS A 475 -36.67 26.25 25.26
N THR A 476 -35.77 25.28 25.20
CA THR A 476 -35.84 24.15 26.12
C THR A 476 -35.46 24.68 27.50
N SER A 477 -36.50 24.87 28.29
CA SER A 477 -36.51 25.24 29.69
C SER A 477 -35.59 24.35 30.52
N LEU A 478 -34.42 24.85 30.91
CA LEU A 478 -33.76 24.45 32.14
C LEU A 478 -34.36 25.28 33.28
N SER A 479 -35.51 24.84 33.79
CA SER A 479 -35.95 25.22 35.13
C SER A 479 -35.09 24.44 36.12
N MET A 480 -34.00 25.06 36.59
CA MET A 480 -33.37 24.64 37.84
C MET A 480 -34.31 25.00 38.97
N SER A 481 -35.01 23.98 39.48
CA SER A 481 -35.66 24.00 40.78
C SER A 481 -34.57 24.04 41.85
N CYS A 482 -34.31 25.24 42.39
CA CYS A 482 -33.78 25.37 43.74
C CYS A 482 -34.98 25.42 44.70
N LYS A 483 -35.18 24.34 45.45
CA LYS A 483 -35.59 24.35 46.86
C LYS A 483 -35.01 23.14 47.55
#